data_AF-A0A7Y4ZTS5-F1
#
_entry.id   AF-A0A7Y4ZTS5-F1
#
_cell.length_a   1.000
_cell.length_b   1.000
_cell.length_c   1.000
_cell.angle_alpha   90.00
_cell.angle_beta   90.00
_cell.angle_gamma   90.00
#
_symmetry.space_group_name_H-M   'P 1'
#
loop_
_entity.id
_entity.type
_entity.pdbx_description
1 polymer ?
#
loop_
_entity_poly.entity_id
_entity_poly.type
_entity_poly.pdbx_seq_one_letter_code
_entity_poly.pdbx_strand_id
1 'polypeptide(L)'
;VGEAKVISCRDAKKALDDCDRLPTLEQAFAKAIVDNASCLPDSAGGGSVQYVADINFTRKKVGLVAPKDGRTVRSGKALKGCVAAIKRALVAFPLEGAPHAHPRYKVSIVATYPTRDPH
;
A
#
# COMPACT_ATOMS: atom_id res chain seq x y z
N VAL A 1 2.50 -7.61 -9.12
CA VAL A 1 2.58 -6.95 -7.79
C VAL A 1 3.40 -7.86 -6.87
N GLY A 2 4.24 -7.31 -5.98
CA GLY A 2 5.00 -8.09 -5.01
C GLY A 2 4.15 -8.50 -3.79
N GLU A 3 4.76 -9.25 -2.88
CA GLU A 3 4.13 -9.63 -1.60
C GLU A 3 4.00 -8.44 -0.65
N ALA A 4 2.89 -8.44 0.10
CA ALA A 4 2.70 -7.55 1.23
C ALA A 4 3.56 -8.00 2.41
N LYS A 5 4.17 -7.01 3.06
CA LYS A 5 5.01 -7.24 4.23
C LYS A 5 4.63 -6.25 5.31
N VAL A 6 4.25 -6.76 6.48
CA VAL A 6 4.13 -5.95 7.69
C VAL A 6 5.55 -5.49 8.07
N ILE A 7 5.81 -4.18 8.01
CA ILE A 7 7.13 -3.60 8.27
C ILE A 7 7.26 -3.01 9.67
N SER A 8 6.13 -2.77 10.33
CA SER A 8 6.10 -2.37 11.74
C SER A 8 4.67 -2.43 12.26
N CYS A 9 4.51 -2.74 13.52
CA CYS A 9 3.26 -2.58 14.27
C CYS A 9 3.54 -1.66 15.45
N ARG A 10 2.49 -1.07 15.99
CA ARG A 10 2.61 -0.14 17.10
C ARG A 10 1.58 -0.46 18.15
N ASP A 11 2.07 -0.64 19.37
CA ASP A 11 1.23 -0.65 20.56
C ASP A 11 1.38 0.68 21.29
N ALA A 12 0.29 1.43 21.39
CA ALA A 12 0.24 2.79 21.93
C ALA A 12 1.37 3.72 21.41
N LYS A 13 2.49 3.78 22.13
CA LYS A 13 3.66 4.63 21.85
C LYS A 13 4.88 3.88 21.29
N LYS A 14 4.94 2.54 21.38
CA LYS A 14 6.13 1.75 21.01
C LYS A 14 5.95 1.07 19.65
N ALA A 15 6.91 1.26 18.76
CA ALA A 15 7.01 0.46 17.53
C ALA A 15 7.62 -0.90 17.86
N LEU A 16 7.04 -1.95 17.31
CA LEU A 16 7.43 -3.34 17.47
C LEU A 16 7.91 -3.85 16.11
N ASP A 17 8.94 -4.70 16.16
CA ASP A 17 9.54 -5.35 14.97
C ASP A 17 8.92 -6.73 14.72
N ASP A 18 8.50 -7.43 15.79
CA ASP A 18 7.80 -8.71 15.71
C ASP A 18 6.29 -8.47 15.71
N CYS A 19 5.70 -8.53 14.52
CA CYS A 19 4.28 -8.24 14.31
C CYS A 19 3.57 -9.46 13.75
N ASP A 20 2.34 -9.68 14.19
CA ASP A 20 1.48 -10.66 13.56
C ASP A 20 1.20 -10.31 12.10
N ARG A 21 1.01 -11.35 11.29
CA ARG A 21 0.59 -11.18 9.90
C ARG A 21 -0.89 -10.83 9.85
N LEU A 22 -1.25 -10.04 8.85
CA LEU A 22 -2.62 -9.59 8.62
C LEU A 22 -3.09 -10.12 7.26
N PRO A 23 -3.24 -11.45 7.09
CA PRO A 23 -3.38 -12.07 5.77
C PRO A 23 -4.54 -11.50 4.95
N THR A 24 -5.69 -11.22 5.59
CA THR A 24 -6.85 -10.62 4.94
C THR A 24 -6.58 -9.20 4.45
N LEU A 25 -5.88 -8.40 5.25
CA LEU A 25 -5.53 -7.02 4.91
C LEU A 25 -4.43 -6.98 3.84
N GLU A 26 -3.43 -7.83 3.97
CA GLU A 26 -2.34 -8.01 3.00
C GLU A 26 -2.90 -8.39 1.62
N GLN A 27 -3.83 -9.34 1.57
CA GLN A 27 -4.51 -9.74 0.35
C GLN A 27 -5.40 -8.61 -0.21
N ALA A 28 -6.16 -7.93 0.64
CA ALA A 28 -6.98 -6.79 0.22
C ALA A 28 -6.12 -5.65 -0.34
N PHE A 29 -4.95 -5.40 0.24
CA PHE A 29 -4.02 -4.37 -0.22
C PHE A 29 -3.38 -4.73 -1.56
N ALA A 30 -2.91 -5.97 -1.72
CA ALA A 30 -2.44 -6.46 -3.01
C ALA A 30 -3.53 -6.37 -4.09
N LYS A 31 -4.76 -6.79 -3.75
CA LYS A 31 -5.91 -6.71 -4.66
C LYS A 31 -6.23 -5.25 -5.04
N ALA A 32 -6.22 -4.32 -4.09
CA ALA A 32 -6.45 -2.91 -4.37
C ALA A 32 -5.42 -2.33 -5.34
N ILE A 33 -4.15 -2.72 -5.23
CA ILE A 33 -3.09 -2.30 -6.18
C ILE A 33 -3.34 -2.89 -7.58
N VAL A 34 -3.71 -4.17 -7.66
CA VAL A 34 -3.98 -4.85 -8.94
C VAL A 34 -5.21 -4.25 -9.63
N ASP A 35 -6.30 -4.07 -8.88
CA ASP A 35 -7.56 -3.50 -9.37
C ASP A 35 -7.38 -2.06 -9.88
N ASN A 36 -6.45 -1.33 -9.26
CA ASN A 36 -6.11 0.03 -9.64
C ASN A 36 -4.83 0.10 -10.47
N ALA A 37 -4.34 -1.00 -11.07
CA ALA A 37 -3.05 -0.98 -11.78
C ALA A 37 -3.04 0.00 -12.98
N SER A 38 -4.20 0.30 -13.53
CA SER A 38 -4.42 1.27 -14.61
C SER A 38 -4.32 2.74 -14.19
N CYS A 39 -4.21 3.03 -12.89
CA CYS A 39 -4.04 4.38 -12.34
C CYS A 39 -2.76 5.10 -12.81
N LEU A 40 -1.77 4.33 -13.25
CA LEU A 40 -0.46 4.79 -13.68
C LEU A 40 -0.43 4.63 -15.19
N PRO A 41 -0.60 5.72 -15.95
CA PRO A 41 -0.60 5.65 -17.40
C PRO A 41 0.78 5.23 -17.91
N ASP A 42 0.85 4.56 -19.06
CA ASP A 42 2.12 4.15 -19.68
C ASP A 42 3.09 5.34 -19.88
N SER A 43 2.54 6.54 -20.15
CA SER A 43 3.29 7.80 -20.26
C SER A 43 3.97 8.25 -18.95
N ALA A 44 3.68 7.61 -17.82
CA ALA A 44 4.37 7.84 -16.56
C ALA A 44 5.79 7.23 -16.51
N GLY A 45 6.17 6.46 -17.55
CA GLY A 45 7.52 5.94 -17.74
C GLY A 45 7.80 4.63 -17.00
N GLY A 46 6.76 3.85 -16.70
CA GLY A 46 6.80 2.57 -15.96
C GLY A 46 7.69 2.57 -14.71
N GLY A 47 7.94 1.39 -14.15
CA GLY A 47 8.84 1.20 -13.01
C GLY A 47 8.17 0.74 -11.72
N SER A 48 8.96 0.71 -10.65
CA SER A 48 8.57 0.21 -9.35
C SER A 48 8.10 1.33 -8.44
N VAL A 49 7.08 1.03 -7.63
CA VAL A 49 6.57 1.90 -6.59
C VAL A 49 6.44 1.08 -5.32
N GLN A 50 7.09 1.53 -4.24
CA GLN A 50 6.78 1.04 -2.91
C GLN A 50 5.57 1.79 -2.38
N TYR A 51 4.51 1.06 -2.05
CA TYR A 51 3.34 1.57 -1.35
C TYR A 51 3.44 1.18 0.11
N VAL A 52 3.22 2.12 1.02
CA VAL A 52 3.19 1.90 2.46
C VAL A 52 1.83 2.31 3.00
N ALA A 53 1.03 1.32 3.37
CA ALA A 53 -0.24 1.50 4.04
C ALA A 53 0.00 1.64 5.55
N ASP A 54 -0.60 2.66 6.17
CA ASP A 54 -0.63 2.88 7.61
C ASP A 54 -2.05 2.66 8.10
N ILE A 55 -2.29 1.54 8.76
CA ILE A 55 -3.62 1.10 9.18
C ILE A 55 -3.74 1.34 10.68
N ASN A 56 -4.74 2.11 11.07
CA ASN A 56 -5.08 2.37 12.46
C ASN A 56 -6.45 1.79 12.74
N PHE A 57 -6.48 0.63 13.38
CA PHE A 57 -7.69 -0.09 13.74
C PHE A 57 -8.49 0.68 14.82
N THR A 58 -7.81 1.28 15.81
CA THR A 58 -8.47 2.08 16.85
C THR A 58 -9.24 3.27 16.29
N ARG A 59 -8.66 3.98 15.31
CA ARG A 59 -9.28 5.16 14.68
C ARG A 59 -10.08 4.82 13.43
N LYS A 60 -10.12 3.55 13.02
CA LYS A 60 -10.68 3.08 11.74
C LYS A 60 -10.18 3.92 10.55
N LYS A 61 -8.87 4.21 10.51
CA LYS A 61 -8.24 5.06 9.48
C LYS A 61 -7.19 4.29 8.71
N VAL A 62 -7.20 4.48 7.40
CA VAL A 62 -6.13 4.01 6.52
C VAL A 62 -5.41 5.22 5.89
N GLY A 63 -4.12 5.31 6.14
CA GLY A 63 -3.18 6.12 5.37
C GLY A 63 -2.55 5.28 4.28
N LEU A 64 -2.27 5.89 3.13
CA LEU A 64 -1.43 5.28 2.10
C LEU A 64 -0.48 6.34 1.59
N VAL A 65 0.79 6.00 1.55
CA VAL A 65 1.84 6.84 0.98
C VAL A 65 2.69 6.00 0.04
N ALA A 66 3.32 6.66 -0.91
CA ALA A 66 4.34 6.06 -1.74
C ALA A 66 5.62 6.89 -1.57
N PRO A 67 6.55 6.46 -0.68
CA PRO A 67 7.79 7.17 -0.47
C PRO A 67 8.58 7.30 -1.78
N LYS A 68 9.47 8.31 -1.82
CA LYS A 68 10.40 8.47 -2.95
C LYS A 68 11.47 7.37 -2.96
N ASP A 69 11.74 6.80 -1.79
CA ASP A 69 12.67 5.70 -1.61
C ASP A 69 12.17 4.43 -2.32
N GLY A 70 13.02 3.79 -3.12
CA GLY A 70 12.64 2.61 -3.92
C GLY A 70 11.65 2.86 -5.08
N ARG A 71 11.27 4.12 -5.36
CA ARG A 71 10.37 4.47 -6.46
C ARG A 71 11.15 4.84 -7.72
N THR A 72 10.85 4.18 -8.84
CA THR A 72 11.45 4.51 -10.16
C THR A 72 10.49 5.23 -11.12
N VAL A 73 9.18 5.24 -10.82
CA VAL A 73 8.18 6.00 -11.61
C VAL A 73 8.47 7.50 -11.55
N ARG A 74 8.64 8.14 -12.70
CA ARG A 74 9.00 9.58 -12.77
C ARG A 74 7.81 10.53 -12.55
N SER A 75 6.61 10.13 -12.96
CA SER A 75 5.44 11.02 -12.87
C SER A 75 4.88 11.14 -11.46
N GLY A 76 5.24 12.20 -10.74
CA GLY A 76 4.74 12.49 -9.39
C GLY A 76 3.21 12.67 -9.32
N LYS A 77 2.62 13.30 -10.34
CA LYS A 77 1.18 13.58 -10.42
C LYS A 77 0.36 12.29 -10.63
N ALA A 78 0.77 11.45 -11.58
CA ALA A 78 0.13 10.16 -11.80
C ALA A 78 0.18 9.28 -10.55
N LEU A 79 1.34 9.24 -9.87
CA LEU A 79 1.44 8.46 -8.64
C LEU A 79 0.51 8.96 -7.54
N LYS A 80 0.39 10.28 -7.35
CA LYS A 80 -0.56 10.82 -6.34
C LYS A 80 -1.99 10.39 -6.62
N GLY A 81 -2.41 10.42 -7.90
CA GLY A 81 -3.71 9.92 -8.32
C GLY A 81 -3.88 8.43 -8.00
N CYS A 82 -2.86 7.62 -8.31
CA CYS A 82 -2.88 6.20 -8.00
C CYS A 82 -2.95 5.89 -6.50
N VAL A 83 -2.13 6.56 -5.70
CA VAL A 83 -2.17 6.44 -4.23
C VAL A 83 -3.56 6.80 -3.71
N ALA A 84 -4.21 7.84 -4.25
CA ALA A 84 -5.57 8.18 -3.85
C ALA A 84 -6.59 7.09 -4.21
N ALA A 85 -6.49 6.48 -5.39
CA ALA A 85 -7.38 5.41 -5.83
C ALA A 85 -7.24 4.15 -4.96
N ILE A 86 -6.00 3.68 -4.76
CA ILE A 86 -5.71 2.52 -3.90
C ILE A 86 -6.15 2.80 -2.46
N LYS A 87 -5.90 4.01 -1.95
CA LYS A 87 -6.34 4.41 -0.59
C LYS A 87 -7.86 4.32 -0.45
N ARG A 88 -8.63 4.76 -1.45
CA ARG A 88 -10.10 4.67 -1.42
C ARG A 88 -10.58 3.22 -1.36
N ALA A 89 -9.98 2.34 -2.15
CA ALA A 89 -10.29 0.91 -2.11
C ALA A 89 -9.98 0.30 -0.73
N LEU A 90 -8.85 0.67 -0.11
CA LEU A 90 -8.50 0.22 1.23
C LEU A 90 -9.41 0.78 2.33
N VAL A 91 -9.85 2.04 2.23
CA VAL A 91 -10.79 2.63 3.19
C VAL A 91 -12.17 1.97 3.12
N ALA A 92 -12.57 1.49 1.93
CA ALA A 92 -13.80 0.72 1.76
C ALA A 92 -13.71 -0.71 2.31
N PHE A 93 -12.51 -1.23 2.55
CA PHE A 93 -12.34 -2.55 3.15
C PHE A 93 -12.75 -2.51 4.64
N PRO A 94 -13.64 -3.41 5.09
CA PRO A 94 -14.07 -3.44 6.47
C PRO A 94 -12.91 -3.86 7.38
N LEU A 95 -12.35 -2.89 8.10
CA LEU A 95 -11.34 -3.14 9.13
C LEU A 95 -11.95 -3.83 10.37
N GLU A 96 -13.28 -3.83 10.49
CA GLU A 96 -14.00 -4.46 11.59
C GLU A 96 -14.01 -5.99 11.42
N GLY A 97 -13.46 -6.70 12.41
CA GLY A 97 -13.40 -8.16 12.41
C GLY A 97 -12.13 -8.77 11.81
N ALA A 98 -11.21 -7.96 11.28
CA ALA A 98 -9.89 -8.47 10.92
C ALA A 98 -9.14 -8.90 12.19
N PRO A 99 -8.62 -10.13 12.29
CA PRO A 99 -7.79 -10.53 13.42
C PRO A 99 -6.50 -9.70 13.42
N HIS A 100 -6.21 -9.05 14.55
CA HIS A 100 -5.06 -8.17 14.73
C HIS A 100 -4.72 -8.12 16.23
N ALA A 101 -3.43 -8.15 16.56
CA ALA A 101 -2.96 -8.04 17.95
C ALA A 101 -2.70 -6.59 18.40
N HIS A 102 -2.48 -5.67 17.46
CA HIS A 102 -2.04 -4.29 17.72
C HIS A 102 -2.98 -3.24 17.14
N PRO A 103 -3.03 -2.03 17.71
CA PRO A 103 -3.93 -0.98 17.23
C PRO A 103 -3.50 -0.35 15.89
N ARG A 104 -2.22 -0.46 15.51
CA ARG A 104 -1.69 0.17 14.30
C ARG A 104 -0.63 -0.67 13.62
N TYR A 105 -0.68 -0.73 12.30
CA TYR A 105 0.27 -1.45 11.46
C TYR A 105 0.73 -0.59 10.30
N LYS A 106 1.95 -0.85 9.84
CA LYS A 106 2.43 -0.43 8.54
C LYS A 106 2.69 -1.65 7.69
N VAL A 107 2.07 -1.68 6.52
CA VAL A 107 2.23 -2.75 5.53
C VAL A 107 2.82 -2.15 4.28
N SER A 108 3.86 -2.75 3.74
CA SER A 108 4.48 -2.33 2.49
C SER A 108 4.25 -3.35 1.38
N ILE A 109 3.97 -2.86 0.17
CA ILE A 109 3.94 -3.66 -1.06
C ILE A 109 4.74 -2.92 -2.11
N VAL A 110 5.63 -3.63 -2.81
CA VAL A 110 6.27 -3.12 -4.02
C VAL A 110 5.46 -3.56 -5.23
N ALA A 111 5.03 -2.60 -6.05
CA ALA A 111 4.37 -2.89 -7.31
C ALA A 111 5.24 -2.41 -8.46
N THR A 112 5.47 -3.31 -9.42
CA THR A 112 6.19 -3.01 -10.66
C THR A 112 5.18 -2.82 -11.78
N TYR A 113 5.26 -1.67 -12.44
CA TYR A 113 4.44 -1.30 -13.59
C TYR A 113 5.29 -1.44 -14.85
N PRO A 114 4.79 -2.09 -15.90
CA PRO A 114 5.54 -2.25 -17.14
C PRO A 114 5.82 -0.88 -17.77
N THR A 115 7.06 -0.66 -18.20
CA THR A 115 7.34 0.31 -19.25
C THR A 115 6.98 -0.35 -20.57
N ARG A 116 5.89 0.05 -21.23
CA ARG A 116 5.80 -0.21 -22.67
C ARG A 116 6.82 0.69 -23.34
N ASP A 117 8.00 0.15 -23.59
CA ASP A 117 8.98 0.72 -24.49
C ASP A 117 8.36 0.73 -25.90
N PRO A 118 8.10 1.90 -26.51
CA PRO A 118 7.73 1.93 -27.91
C PRO A 118 9.01 1.68 -28.70
N HIS A 119 9.20 0.44 -29.13
CA HIS A 119 10.27 0.08 -30.06
C HIS A 119 10.16 0.88 -31.35
#